data_AF-A0A6S6R5A8-F1
#
_entry.id   AF-A0A6S6R5A8-F1
#
_cell.length_a   1.000
_cell.length_b   1.000
_cell.length_c   1.000
_cell.angle_alpha   90.00
_cell.angle_beta   90.00
_cell.angle_gamma   90.00
#
_symmetry.space_group_name_H-M   'P 1'
#
loop_
_entity.id
_entity.type
_entity.pdbx_description
1 polymer ?
#
loop_
_entity_poly.entity_id
_entity_poly.type
_entity_poly.pdbx_seq_one_letter_code
_entity_poly.pdbx_strand_id
1 'polypeptide(L)'
;MQESGIGIIYQELKKTEDILNNLREVTGNELLTLHVRKLLQEVKGVQLKVIEEAVKEVADTYQTQNTFVTAKQKISWGSEQKDITLSEALALIKEVEKKATAMGISVVLAVYNSAANPVAIHSMDNSYIASFDIAANKAYTCAALKRSTISLKSLSQPGKELYGIQHTNQGRIIIIGGGEPLNYNGRLIGALGVSGGTEAQDTALAEFGKNILEEVLL
;
A
#
# COMPACT_ATOMS: atom_id res chain seq x y z
N MET A 1 -23.54 8.01 -14.21
CA MET A 1 -24.77 7.19 -14.09
C MET A 1 -24.54 6.23 -12.95
N GLN A 2 -25.35 6.30 -11.88
CA GLN A 2 -25.28 5.35 -10.77
C GLN A 2 -25.64 3.96 -11.29
N GLU A 3 -24.79 2.95 -11.02
CA GLU A 3 -25.12 1.57 -11.33
C GLU A 3 -26.41 1.16 -10.59
N SER A 4 -27.33 0.53 -11.29
CA SER A 4 -28.58 0.05 -10.70
C SER A 4 -28.29 -1.02 -9.65
N GLY A 5 -29.14 -1.14 -8.61
CA GLY A 5 -28.98 -2.19 -7.59
C GLY A 5 -28.93 -3.62 -8.15
N ILE A 6 -29.46 -3.83 -9.36
CA ILE A 6 -29.38 -5.11 -10.11
C ILE A 6 -27.94 -5.38 -10.59
N GLY A 7 -27.20 -4.36 -11.00
CA GLY A 7 -25.79 -4.48 -11.41
C GLY A 7 -24.88 -4.92 -10.26
N ILE A 8 -25.11 -4.36 -9.06
CA ILE A 8 -24.39 -4.72 -7.84
C ILE A 8 -24.66 -6.18 -7.45
N ILE A 9 -25.93 -6.61 -7.50
CA ILE A 9 -26.30 -8.00 -7.22
C ILE A 9 -25.66 -8.96 -8.22
N TYR A 10 -25.61 -8.60 -9.50
CA TYR A 10 -25.00 -9.42 -10.54
C TYR A 10 -23.48 -9.55 -10.37
N GLN A 11 -22.81 -8.46 -9.99
CA GLN A 11 -21.37 -8.44 -9.69
C GLN A 11 -21.04 -9.36 -8.50
N GLU A 12 -21.81 -9.30 -7.41
CA GLU A 12 -21.59 -10.13 -6.22
C GLU A 12 -21.89 -11.61 -6.47
N LEU A 13 -22.92 -11.92 -7.26
CA LEU A 13 -23.20 -13.31 -7.68
C LEU A 13 -22.04 -13.88 -8.52
N LYS A 14 -21.50 -13.09 -9.44
CA LYS A 14 -20.38 -13.49 -10.29
C LYS A 14 -19.11 -13.76 -9.48
N LYS A 15 -18.78 -12.88 -8.51
CA LYS A 15 -17.67 -13.08 -7.57
C LYS A 15 -17.81 -14.38 -6.78
N THR A 16 -19.04 -14.70 -6.36
CA THR A 16 -19.34 -15.93 -5.61
C THR A 16 -19.13 -17.18 -6.47
N GLU A 17 -19.56 -17.16 -7.73
CA GLU A 17 -19.32 -18.26 -8.67
C GLU A 17 -17.84 -18.44 -8.99
N ASP A 18 -17.09 -17.35 -9.16
CA ASP A 18 -15.65 -17.39 -9.42
C ASP A 18 -14.88 -17.99 -8.22
N ILE A 19 -15.28 -17.69 -6.98
CA ILE A 19 -14.73 -18.30 -5.76
C ILE A 19 -14.97 -19.81 -5.74
N LEU A 20 -16.20 -20.24 -6.07
CA LEU A 20 -16.56 -21.66 -6.08
C LEU A 20 -15.82 -22.45 -7.17
N ASN A 21 -15.65 -21.85 -8.36
CA ASN A 21 -14.90 -22.46 -9.46
C ASN A 21 -13.41 -22.60 -9.10
N ASN A 22 -12.81 -21.57 -8.50
CA ASN A 22 -11.42 -21.61 -8.04
C ASN A 22 -11.21 -22.63 -6.91
N LEU A 23 -12.16 -22.76 -5.98
CA LEU A 23 -12.12 -23.78 -4.92
C LEU A 23 -12.15 -25.20 -5.50
N ARG A 24 -12.95 -25.43 -6.55
CA ARG A 24 -12.99 -26.72 -7.25
C ARG A 24 -11.65 -27.03 -7.92
N GLU A 25 -11.05 -26.06 -8.59
CA GLU A 25 -9.73 -26.22 -9.24
C GLU A 25 -8.60 -26.49 -8.24
N VAL A 26 -8.62 -25.83 -7.08
CA VAL A 26 -7.55 -25.95 -6.07
C VAL A 26 -7.66 -27.25 -5.27
N THR A 27 -8.87 -27.71 -4.96
CA THR A 27 -9.08 -28.84 -4.05
C THR A 27 -9.29 -30.17 -4.76
N GLY A 28 -9.74 -30.15 -6.03
CA GLY A 28 -10.10 -31.37 -6.77
C GLY A 28 -11.24 -32.17 -6.12
N ASN A 29 -11.90 -31.64 -5.09
CA ASN A 29 -12.84 -32.37 -4.24
C ASN A 29 -14.26 -31.80 -4.39
N GLU A 30 -15.06 -32.47 -5.21
CA GLU A 30 -16.42 -32.07 -5.57
C GLU A 30 -17.38 -32.02 -4.37
N LEU A 31 -17.14 -32.84 -3.34
CA LEU A 31 -17.92 -32.87 -2.11
C LEU A 31 -17.71 -31.59 -1.28
N LEU A 32 -16.48 -31.10 -1.23
CA LEU A 32 -16.12 -29.87 -0.52
C LEU A 32 -16.76 -28.65 -1.18
N THR A 33 -16.71 -28.58 -2.51
CA THR A 33 -17.36 -27.51 -3.29
C THR A 33 -18.87 -27.50 -3.06
N LEU A 34 -19.52 -28.66 -2.99
CA LEU A 34 -20.96 -28.77 -2.75
C LEU A 34 -21.34 -28.33 -1.33
N HIS A 35 -20.51 -28.65 -0.34
CA HIS A 35 -20.74 -28.26 1.06
C HIS A 35 -20.62 -26.75 1.26
N VAL A 36 -19.58 -26.13 0.69
CA VAL A 36 -19.39 -24.68 0.71
C VAL A 36 -20.52 -23.97 -0.05
N ARG A 37 -20.97 -24.52 -1.19
CA ARG A 37 -22.12 -23.99 -1.93
C ARG A 37 -23.41 -23.99 -1.09
N LYS A 38 -23.63 -25.02 -0.27
CA LYS A 38 -24.80 -25.12 0.62
C LYS A 38 -24.75 -24.08 1.74
N LEU A 39 -23.59 -23.90 2.37
CA LEU A 39 -23.37 -22.86 3.39
C LEU A 39 -23.58 -21.44 2.82
N LEU A 40 -23.08 -21.17 1.61
CA LEU A 40 -23.26 -19.87 0.95
C LEU A 40 -24.73 -19.58 0.58
N GLN A 41 -25.53 -20.61 0.29
CA GLN A 41 -26.96 -20.46 0.03
C GLN A 41 -27.76 -20.15 1.31
N GLU A 42 -27.32 -20.64 2.46
CA GLU A 42 -27.94 -20.39 3.76
C GLU A 42 -27.56 -19.00 4.31
N VAL A 43 -26.39 -18.46 3.94
CA VAL A 43 -25.90 -17.14 4.36
C VAL A 43 -26.24 -16.05 3.33
N LYS A 44 -27.54 -15.87 3.02
CA LYS A 44 -27.99 -14.63 2.37
C LYS A 44 -28.09 -13.50 3.40
N GLY A 45 -26.96 -12.83 3.63
CA GLY A 45 -26.95 -11.50 4.26
C GLY A 45 -25.96 -11.26 5.41
N VAL A 46 -24.73 -11.77 5.38
CA VAL A 46 -23.77 -11.51 6.47
C VAL A 46 -22.38 -11.08 5.98
N GLN A 47 -21.81 -10.13 6.72
CA GLN A 47 -20.51 -9.49 6.56
C GLN A 47 -19.35 -10.49 6.49
N LEU A 48 -18.35 -10.16 5.68
CA LEU A 48 -17.13 -10.90 5.32
C LEU A 48 -16.47 -11.71 6.46
N LYS A 49 -16.49 -11.22 7.70
CA LYS A 49 -15.91 -11.89 8.88
C LYS A 49 -16.51 -13.27 9.15
N VAL A 50 -17.81 -13.45 8.97
CA VAL A 50 -18.48 -14.73 9.23
C VAL A 50 -18.10 -15.76 8.15
N ILE A 51 -17.82 -15.30 6.93
CA ILE A 51 -17.33 -16.15 5.85
C ILE A 51 -15.89 -16.60 6.14
N GLU A 52 -15.02 -15.70 6.63
CA GLU A 52 -13.65 -16.03 7.02
C GLU A 52 -13.59 -17.05 8.16
N GLU A 53 -14.46 -16.92 9.17
CA GLU A 53 -14.54 -17.84 10.30
C GLU A 53 -15.07 -19.23 9.88
N ALA A 54 -16.13 -19.29 9.07
CA ALA A 54 -16.67 -20.56 8.58
C ALA A 54 -15.69 -21.30 7.66
N VAL A 55 -14.97 -20.57 6.79
CA VAL A 55 -13.93 -21.17 5.93
C VAL A 55 -12.77 -21.70 6.78
N LYS A 56 -12.40 -21.02 7.86
CA LYS A 56 -11.36 -21.47 8.80
C LYS A 56 -11.78 -22.74 9.54
N GLU A 57 -13.02 -22.80 10.03
CA GLU A 57 -13.56 -23.97 10.73
C GLU A 57 -13.59 -25.22 9.82
N VAL A 58 -14.02 -25.05 8.58
CA VAL A 58 -14.00 -26.14 7.58
C VAL A 58 -12.56 -26.52 7.23
N ALA A 59 -11.66 -25.56 7.07
CA ALA A 59 -10.24 -25.82 6.80
C ALA A 59 -9.53 -26.59 7.93
N ASP A 60 -9.83 -26.26 9.18
CA ASP A 60 -9.27 -26.93 10.37
C ASP A 60 -9.80 -28.37 10.49
N THR A 61 -11.01 -28.64 10.00
CA THR A 61 -11.63 -29.99 10.00
C THR A 61 -10.95 -30.95 9.01
N TYR A 62 -10.31 -30.46 7.95
CA TYR A 62 -9.76 -31.28 6.86
C TYR A 62 -8.22 -31.38 6.82
N GLN A 63 -7.56 -31.21 7.97
CA GLN A 63 -6.11 -31.27 8.16
C GLN A 63 -5.40 -32.41 7.39
N THR A 64 -5.06 -32.17 6.13
CA THR A 64 -4.15 -32.98 5.31
C THR A 64 -3.21 -32.04 4.56
N GLN A 65 -2.03 -31.95 5.17
CA GLN A 65 -0.71 -31.54 4.71
C GLN A 65 -0.58 -30.84 3.32
N ASN A 66 0.05 -29.67 3.38
CA ASN A 66 0.83 -28.99 2.32
C ASN A 66 0.17 -28.02 1.31
N THR A 67 -1.12 -27.71 1.40
CA THR A 67 -1.75 -26.80 0.40
C THR A 67 -1.98 -25.36 0.89
N PHE A 68 -1.92 -25.10 2.21
CA PHE A 68 -2.37 -23.83 2.80
C PHE A 68 -1.45 -22.62 2.55
N VAL A 69 -0.14 -22.84 2.40
CA VAL A 69 0.81 -21.74 2.12
C VAL A 69 0.58 -21.19 0.71
N THR A 70 0.22 -22.05 -0.24
CA THR A 70 -0.08 -21.68 -1.63
C THR A 70 -1.46 -21.02 -1.77
N ALA A 71 -2.44 -21.40 -0.95
CA ALA A 71 -3.78 -20.83 -0.99
C ALA A 71 -3.84 -19.39 -0.45
N LYS A 72 -3.10 -19.06 0.62
CA LYS A 72 -2.99 -17.66 1.10
C LYS A 72 -2.39 -16.70 0.08
N GLN A 73 -1.50 -17.20 -0.78
CA GLN A 73 -0.90 -16.39 -1.86
C GLN A 73 -1.80 -16.32 -3.11
N LYS A 74 -2.64 -17.33 -3.37
CA LYS A 74 -3.53 -17.38 -4.54
C LYS A 74 -4.93 -16.81 -4.30
N ILE A 75 -5.42 -16.74 -3.06
CA ILE A 75 -6.67 -16.02 -2.72
C ILE A 75 -6.33 -14.53 -2.56
N SER A 76 -5.96 -13.92 -3.68
CA SER A 76 -5.69 -12.50 -3.82
C SER A 76 -6.23 -12.07 -5.18
N TRP A 77 -7.51 -12.30 -5.43
CA TRP A 77 -8.18 -11.83 -6.64
C TRP A 77 -9.39 -10.99 -6.25
N GLY A 78 -9.29 -9.67 -6.48
CA GLY A 78 -10.46 -8.81 -6.62
C GLY A 78 -10.64 -7.64 -5.65
N SER A 79 -9.72 -7.35 -4.71
CA SER A 79 -9.70 -5.99 -4.16
C SER A 79 -9.10 -5.11 -5.24
N GLU A 80 -9.85 -4.14 -5.76
CA GLU A 80 -9.31 -3.00 -6.50
C GLU A 80 -7.97 -2.61 -5.87
N GLN A 81 -6.89 -2.58 -6.66
CA GLN A 81 -5.56 -2.32 -6.12
C GLN A 81 -5.59 -0.90 -5.53
N LYS A 82 -5.78 -0.79 -4.21
CA LYS A 82 -5.86 0.49 -3.52
C LYS A 82 -4.53 1.20 -3.77
N ASP A 83 -4.61 2.27 -4.52
CA ASP A 83 -3.54 3.22 -4.75
C ASP A 83 -3.90 4.49 -3.98
N ILE A 84 -2.92 5.25 -3.54
CA ILE A 84 -3.20 6.49 -2.83
C ILE A 84 -3.94 7.46 -3.77
N THR A 85 -5.11 7.91 -3.35
CA THR A 85 -5.91 8.89 -4.10
C THR A 85 -5.38 10.30 -3.87
N LEU A 86 -5.74 11.24 -4.74
CA LEU A 86 -5.40 12.65 -4.55
C LEU A 86 -5.93 13.20 -3.22
N SER A 87 -7.15 12.85 -2.82
CA SER A 87 -7.74 13.31 -1.55
C SER A 87 -6.96 12.81 -0.33
N GLU A 88 -6.55 11.54 -0.33
CA GLU A 88 -5.74 10.96 0.74
C GLU A 88 -4.34 11.57 0.77
N ALA A 89 -3.73 11.79 -0.39
CA ALA A 89 -2.44 12.47 -0.50
C ALA A 89 -2.48 13.90 0.06
N LEU A 90 -3.51 14.68 -0.28
CA LEU A 90 -3.70 16.05 0.24
C LEU A 90 -3.94 16.05 1.76
N ALA A 91 -4.74 15.11 2.27
CA ALA A 91 -4.97 14.98 3.71
C ALA A 91 -3.67 14.61 4.46
N LEU A 92 -2.89 13.67 3.92
CA LEU A 92 -1.58 13.30 4.47
C LEU A 92 -0.62 14.48 4.49
N ILE A 93 -0.48 15.19 3.36
CA ILE A 93 0.39 16.36 3.24
C ILE A 93 0.00 17.41 4.28
N LYS A 94 -1.30 17.70 4.44
CA LYS A 94 -1.80 18.70 5.40
C LYS A 94 -1.36 18.42 6.84
N GLU A 95 -1.41 17.16 7.29
CA GLU A 95 -0.98 16.83 8.64
C GLU A 95 0.55 16.92 8.80
N VAL A 96 1.31 16.56 7.77
CA VAL A 96 2.78 16.70 7.80
C VAL A 96 3.20 18.18 7.74
N GLU A 97 2.52 19.02 6.96
CA GLU A 97 2.72 20.48 6.92
C GLU A 97 2.51 21.12 8.29
N LYS A 98 1.44 20.75 9.00
CA LYS A 98 1.20 21.21 10.37
C LYS A 98 2.36 20.87 11.30
N LYS A 99 2.87 19.63 11.21
CA LYS A 99 4.00 19.19 12.03
C LYS A 99 5.29 19.94 11.68
N ALA A 100 5.56 20.14 10.38
CA ALA A 100 6.71 20.93 9.93
C ALA A 100 6.63 22.38 10.43
N THR A 101 5.44 22.99 10.37
CA THR A 101 5.17 24.33 10.89
C THR A 101 5.40 24.39 12.40
N ALA A 102 4.91 23.40 13.16
CA ALA A 102 5.14 23.32 14.61
C ALA A 102 6.63 23.15 14.97
N MET A 103 7.43 22.57 14.07
CA MET A 103 8.88 22.46 14.20
C MET A 103 9.64 23.71 13.73
N GLY A 104 8.94 24.72 13.21
CA GLY A 104 9.54 25.96 12.70
C GLY A 104 10.34 25.79 11.42
N ILE A 105 10.01 24.79 10.59
CA ILE A 105 10.71 24.50 9.33
C ILE A 105 9.75 24.53 8.13
N SER A 106 10.23 25.04 7.00
CA SER A 106 9.52 25.05 5.72
C SER A 106 10.08 23.96 4.81
N VAL A 107 9.22 23.03 4.39
CA VAL A 107 9.62 21.86 3.60
C VAL A 107 8.82 21.75 2.30
N VAL A 108 9.34 20.96 1.36
CA VAL A 108 8.60 20.42 0.23
C VAL A 108 8.17 18.99 0.58
N LEU A 109 6.91 18.68 0.30
CA LEU A 109 6.26 17.41 0.52
C LEU A 109 5.80 16.84 -0.82
N ALA A 110 6.19 15.61 -1.12
CA ALA A 110 5.82 14.93 -2.36
C ALA A 110 5.18 13.57 -2.05
N VAL A 111 4.01 13.31 -2.61
CA VAL A 111 3.32 12.02 -2.54
C VAL A 111 3.25 11.42 -3.94
N TYR A 112 3.72 10.18 -4.04
CA TYR A 112 3.72 9.38 -5.27
C TYR A 112 2.81 8.17 -5.08
N ASN A 113 2.21 7.70 -6.16
CA ASN A 113 1.43 6.47 -6.16
C ASN A 113 2.32 5.23 -6.25
N SER A 114 1.73 4.04 -6.14
CA SER A 114 2.47 2.76 -6.17
C SER A 114 3.17 2.48 -7.50
N ALA A 115 2.76 3.14 -8.59
CA ALA A 115 3.41 3.11 -9.89
C ALA A 115 4.50 4.19 -10.06
N ALA A 116 4.89 4.86 -8.97
CA ALA A 116 5.91 5.91 -8.93
C ALA A 116 5.58 7.14 -9.81
N ASN A 117 4.29 7.45 -9.97
CA ASN A 117 3.83 8.70 -10.55
C ASN A 117 3.50 9.72 -9.44
N PRO A 118 3.81 11.01 -9.63
CA PRO A 118 3.44 12.04 -8.67
C PRO A 118 1.92 12.19 -8.58
N VAL A 119 1.40 12.21 -7.36
CA VAL A 119 -0.03 12.47 -7.06
C VAL A 119 -0.22 13.90 -6.59
N ALA A 120 0.63 14.35 -5.66
CA ALA A 120 0.61 15.72 -5.13
C ALA A 120 2.01 16.13 -4.69
N ILE A 121 2.38 17.40 -4.92
CA ILE A 121 3.61 18.00 -4.39
C ILE A 121 3.28 19.38 -3.88
N HIS A 122 3.56 19.64 -2.61
CA HIS A 122 3.39 20.94 -1.97
C HIS A 122 4.75 21.52 -1.61
N SER A 123 4.99 22.78 -1.97
CA SER A 123 6.15 23.53 -1.53
C SER A 123 5.67 24.58 -0.54
N MET A 124 6.05 24.44 0.74
CA MET A 124 5.74 25.46 1.74
C MET A 124 6.48 26.75 1.41
N ASP A 125 5.88 27.89 1.77
CA ASP A 125 6.52 29.19 1.63
C ASP A 125 7.89 29.20 2.32
N ASN A 126 8.88 29.79 1.65
CA ASN A 126 10.28 29.88 2.10
C ASN A 126 11.04 28.55 2.19
N SER A 127 10.48 27.44 1.69
CA SER A 127 11.25 26.20 1.50
C SER A 127 12.37 26.40 0.47
N TYR A 128 13.45 25.64 0.57
CA TYR A 128 14.55 25.72 -0.39
C TYR A 128 14.10 25.31 -1.79
N ILE A 129 14.51 26.06 -2.82
CA ILE A 129 14.22 25.74 -4.23
C ILE A 129 14.70 24.32 -4.60
N ALA A 130 15.88 23.92 -4.10
CA ALA A 130 16.44 22.60 -4.32
C ALA A 130 15.60 21.46 -3.70
N SER A 131 14.80 21.76 -2.68
CA SER A 131 13.99 20.74 -1.99
C SER A 131 12.87 20.18 -2.86
N PHE A 132 12.44 20.89 -3.91
CA PHE A 132 11.39 20.38 -4.80
C PHE A 132 11.81 19.06 -5.45
N ASP A 133 12.95 19.07 -6.13
CA ASP A 133 13.47 17.89 -6.83
C ASP A 133 13.90 16.80 -5.83
N ILE A 134 14.50 17.19 -4.70
CA ILE A 134 14.92 16.24 -3.66
C ILE A 134 13.71 15.52 -3.05
N ALA A 135 12.65 16.22 -2.66
CA ALA A 135 11.45 15.58 -2.08
C ALA A 135 10.75 14.67 -3.10
N ALA A 136 10.60 15.13 -4.34
CA ALA A 136 10.03 14.34 -5.43
C ALA A 136 10.82 13.05 -5.68
N ASN A 137 12.15 13.13 -5.71
CA ASN A 137 13.01 11.99 -5.96
C ASN A 137 13.15 11.07 -4.72
N LYS A 138 13.00 11.58 -3.49
CA LYS A 138 12.84 10.74 -2.29
C LYS A 138 11.56 9.89 -2.37
N ALA A 139 10.42 10.49 -2.72
CA ALA A 139 9.16 9.76 -2.91
C ALA A 139 9.26 8.74 -4.05
N TYR A 140 9.81 9.13 -5.20
CA TYR A 140 10.09 8.22 -6.32
C TYR A 140 10.96 7.03 -5.89
N THR A 141 12.05 7.27 -5.16
CA THR A 141 12.95 6.22 -4.66
C THR A 141 12.18 5.21 -3.83
N CYS A 142 11.33 5.68 -2.92
CA CYS A 142 10.53 4.82 -2.05
C CYS A 142 9.48 4.02 -2.81
N ALA A 143 8.81 4.62 -3.80
CA ALA A 143 7.85 3.91 -4.66
C ALA A 143 8.55 2.85 -5.53
N ALA A 144 9.67 3.20 -6.15
CA ALA A 144 10.42 2.34 -7.07
C ALA A 144 11.10 1.16 -6.35
N LEU A 145 11.68 1.41 -5.16
CA LEU A 145 12.46 0.40 -4.43
C LEU A 145 11.72 -0.21 -3.24
N LYS A 146 10.51 0.27 -2.93
CA LYS A 146 9.66 -0.20 -1.82
C LYS A 146 10.37 -0.16 -0.47
N ARG A 147 11.23 0.85 -0.26
CA ARG A 147 12.12 0.98 0.89
C ARG A 147 12.30 2.46 1.25
N SER A 148 12.46 2.78 2.53
CA SER A 148 12.79 4.14 2.97
C SER A 148 14.18 4.58 2.50
N THR A 149 14.35 5.88 2.24
CA THR A 149 15.65 6.40 1.78
C THR A 149 16.73 6.30 2.88
N ILE A 150 16.34 6.37 4.15
CA ILE A 150 17.26 6.18 5.28
C ILE A 150 17.76 4.72 5.36
N SER A 151 16.91 3.74 5.07
CA SER A 151 17.33 2.34 4.97
C SER A 151 18.22 2.11 3.74
N LEU A 152 17.94 2.77 2.61
CA LEU A 152 18.77 2.67 1.42
C LEU A 152 20.17 3.29 1.62
N LYS A 153 20.27 4.38 2.38
CA LYS A 153 21.53 5.04 2.71
C LYS A 153 22.56 4.09 3.30
N SER A 154 22.17 3.24 4.26
CA SER A 154 23.11 2.31 4.91
C SER A 154 23.64 1.22 3.97
N LEU A 155 22.86 0.85 2.95
CA LEU A 155 23.21 -0.16 1.95
C LEU A 155 24.04 0.39 0.78
N SER A 156 24.10 1.71 0.62
CA SER A 156 24.71 2.39 -0.53
C SER A 156 26.03 3.11 -0.23
N GLN A 157 26.56 2.93 0.99
CA GLN A 157 27.87 3.49 1.36
C GLN A 157 29.03 2.81 0.60
N PRO A 158 30.20 3.47 0.46
CA PRO A 158 31.40 2.83 -0.08
C PRO A 158 31.66 1.45 0.54
N GLY A 159 31.87 0.44 -0.31
CA GLY A 159 32.08 -0.95 0.11
C GLY A 159 30.82 -1.72 0.50
N LYS A 160 29.62 -1.16 0.34
CA LYS A 160 28.34 -1.87 0.52
C LYS A 160 27.75 -2.33 -0.81
N GLU A 161 26.82 -3.29 -0.73
CA GLU A 161 26.25 -4.00 -1.89
C GLU A 161 25.59 -3.07 -2.93
N LEU A 162 25.01 -1.94 -2.50
CA LEU A 162 24.33 -0.99 -3.38
C LEU A 162 25.15 0.29 -3.61
N TYR A 163 26.47 0.25 -3.41
CA TYR A 163 27.33 1.40 -3.68
C TYR A 163 27.20 1.86 -5.15
N GLY A 164 26.86 3.13 -5.34
CA GLY A 164 26.68 3.73 -6.67
C GLY A 164 25.25 3.69 -7.21
N ILE A 165 24.28 3.12 -6.47
CA ILE A 165 22.87 3.04 -6.90
C ILE A 165 22.27 4.42 -7.22
N GLN A 166 22.73 5.49 -6.56
CA GLN A 166 22.30 6.87 -6.81
C GLN A 166 22.60 7.37 -8.24
N HIS A 167 23.51 6.72 -8.98
CA HIS A 167 23.82 7.07 -10.38
C HIS A 167 22.89 6.37 -11.39
N THR A 168 22.03 5.44 -10.93
CA THR A 168 21.05 4.75 -11.77
C THR A 168 19.80 5.61 -12.00
N ASN A 169 18.88 5.18 -12.85
CA ASN A 169 17.56 5.84 -13.05
C ASN A 169 17.70 7.35 -13.30
N GLN A 170 18.68 7.74 -14.13
CA GLN A 170 18.97 9.14 -14.46
C GLN A 170 19.25 10.02 -13.21
N GLY A 171 19.82 9.46 -12.16
CA GLY A 171 20.16 10.19 -10.93
C GLY A 171 19.01 10.39 -9.96
N ARG A 172 17.85 9.77 -10.20
CA ARG A 172 16.62 9.97 -9.39
C ARG A 172 16.63 9.23 -8.06
N ILE A 173 17.58 8.34 -7.81
CA ILE A 173 17.64 7.57 -6.56
C ILE A 173 18.34 8.39 -5.48
N ILE A 174 17.57 8.78 -4.44
CA ILE A 174 18.07 9.56 -3.31
C ILE A 174 18.45 8.65 -2.15
N ILE A 175 19.72 8.73 -1.74
CA ILE A 175 20.31 7.95 -0.64
C ILE A 175 20.50 8.78 0.64
N ILE A 176 19.60 9.75 0.85
CA ILE A 176 19.55 10.64 2.02
C ILE A 176 18.15 10.50 2.64
N GLY A 177 18.07 10.44 3.97
CA GLY A 177 16.82 10.29 4.73
C GLY A 177 15.74 11.32 4.40
N GLY A 178 14.48 10.96 4.66
CA GLY A 178 13.30 11.80 4.37
C GLY A 178 12.30 11.23 3.38
N GLY A 179 12.45 9.99 2.93
CA GLY A 179 11.44 9.28 2.14
C GLY A 179 10.98 8.00 2.81
N GLU A 180 9.68 7.72 2.78
CA GLU A 180 9.05 6.52 3.33
C GLU A 180 8.05 5.88 2.33
N PRO A 181 8.05 4.55 2.18
CA PRO A 181 6.99 3.84 1.47
C PRO A 181 5.69 3.87 2.29
N LEU A 182 4.57 4.10 1.62
CA LEU A 182 3.24 4.08 2.22
C LEU A 182 2.61 2.71 1.93
N ASN A 183 2.55 1.87 2.96
CA ASN A 183 1.98 0.52 2.86
C ASN A 183 0.64 0.46 3.60
N TYR A 184 -0.35 -0.18 2.97
CA TYR A 184 -1.65 -0.48 3.58
C TYR A 184 -2.00 -1.94 3.31
N ASN A 185 -2.43 -2.67 4.35
CA ASN A 185 -2.70 -4.12 4.29
C ASN A 185 -1.54 -4.92 3.66
N GLY A 186 -0.29 -4.58 4.03
CA GLY A 186 0.92 -5.26 3.56
C GLY A 186 1.27 -4.99 2.09
N ARG A 187 0.61 -4.04 1.42
CA ARG A 187 0.89 -3.66 0.03
C ARG A 187 1.29 -2.20 -0.06
N LEU A 188 2.22 -1.90 -0.96
CA LEU A 188 2.58 -0.52 -1.29
C LEU A 188 1.40 0.15 -2.02
N ILE A 189 0.90 1.25 -1.46
CA ILE A 189 -0.14 2.09 -2.06
C ILE A 189 0.40 3.44 -2.51
N GLY A 190 1.65 3.76 -2.17
CA GLY A 190 2.30 5.02 -2.54
C GLY A 190 3.60 5.24 -1.79
N ALA A 191 4.11 6.47 -1.85
CA ALA A 191 5.32 6.89 -1.15
C ALA A 191 5.25 8.37 -0.78
N LEU A 192 5.88 8.73 0.33
CA LEU A 192 6.03 10.10 0.80
C LEU A 192 7.51 10.50 0.76
N GLY A 193 7.81 11.71 0.29
CA GLY A 193 9.11 12.35 0.35
C GLY A 193 9.03 13.74 0.97
N VAL A 194 9.99 14.06 1.82
CA VAL A 194 10.09 15.33 2.55
C VAL A 194 11.49 15.92 2.35
N SER A 195 11.59 17.21 2.05
CA SER A 195 12.87 17.91 1.97
C SER A 195 12.77 19.37 2.40
N GLY A 196 13.69 19.83 3.25
CA GLY A 196 13.83 21.26 3.57
C GLY A 196 14.40 21.54 4.95
N GLY A 197 14.37 20.56 5.85
CA GLY A 197 15.09 20.60 7.11
C GLY A 197 16.47 19.94 7.01
N THR A 198 17.00 19.58 8.17
CA THR A 198 18.08 18.60 8.27
C THR A 198 17.58 17.20 7.89
N GLU A 199 18.48 16.28 7.52
CA GLU A 199 18.10 14.89 7.21
C GLU A 199 17.28 14.23 8.33
N ALA A 200 17.63 14.50 9.59
CA ALA A 200 16.92 13.96 10.75
C ALA A 200 15.49 14.53 10.85
N GLN A 201 15.31 15.82 10.56
CA GLN A 201 13.98 16.46 10.55
C GLN A 201 13.12 15.94 9.39
N ASP A 202 13.69 15.85 8.18
CA ASP A 202 12.99 15.29 7.02
C ASP A 202 12.56 13.84 7.27
N THR A 203 13.45 13.02 7.85
CA THR A 203 13.16 11.62 8.20
C THR A 203 12.05 11.54 9.24
N ALA A 204 12.10 12.35 10.30
CA ALA A 204 11.07 12.37 11.34
C ALA A 204 9.69 12.82 10.82
N LEU A 205 9.66 13.71 9.83
CA LEU A 205 8.42 14.13 9.15
C LEU A 205 7.88 13.03 8.24
N ALA A 206 8.74 12.37 7.46
CA ALA A 206 8.34 11.25 6.60
C ALA A 206 7.82 10.05 7.41
N GLU A 207 8.51 9.70 8.50
CA GLU A 207 8.09 8.66 9.44
C GLU A 207 6.75 9.00 10.10
N PHE A 208 6.56 10.26 10.48
CA PHE A 208 5.27 10.72 10.99
C PHE A 208 4.15 10.52 9.98
N GLY A 209 4.35 10.95 8.72
CA GLY A 209 3.38 10.75 7.66
C GLY A 209 3.04 9.26 7.44
N LYS A 210 4.05 8.39 7.44
CA LYS A 210 3.84 6.93 7.38
C LYS A 210 2.99 6.43 8.55
N ASN A 211 3.27 6.88 9.77
CA ASN A 211 2.62 6.36 10.97
C ASN A 211 1.15 6.77 11.07
N ILE A 212 0.77 7.94 10.56
CA ILE A 212 -0.63 8.42 10.54
C ILE A 212 -1.39 7.97 9.29
N LEU A 213 -0.77 7.18 8.40
CA LEU A 213 -1.36 6.83 7.12
C LEU A 213 -2.74 6.18 7.30
N GLU A 214 -2.89 5.22 8.21
CA GLU A 214 -4.16 4.54 8.43
C GLU A 214 -5.27 5.51 8.89
N GLU A 215 -4.94 6.52 9.70
CA GLU A 215 -5.90 7.55 10.14
C GLU A 215 -6.37 8.43 8.97
N VAL A 216 -5.51 8.64 7.97
CA VAL A 216 -5.81 9.45 6.77
C VAL A 216 -6.65 8.66 5.74
N LEU A 217 -6.58 7.33 5.76
CA LEU A 217 -7.28 6.46 4.81
C LEU A 217 -8.72 6.11 5.24
N LEU A 218 -9.14 6.48 6.45
CA LEU A 218 -10.46 6.21 7.06
C LEU A 218 -11.41 7.42 6.96
#